data_AF-A0A060PWD0-F1
#
_entry.id   AF-A0A060PWD0-F1
#
_cell.length_a   1.000
_cell.length_b   1.000
_cell.length_c   1.000
_cell.angle_alpha   90.00
_cell.angle_beta   90.00
_cell.angle_gamma   90.00
#
_symmetry.space_group_name_H-M   'P 1'
#
loop_
_entity.id
_entity.type
_entity.pdbx_description
1 polymer ?
#
loop_
_entity_poly.entity_id
_entity_poly.type
_entity_poly.pdbx_seq_one_letter_code
_entity_poly.pdbx_strand_id
1 'polypeptide(L)' 'MIEGVSDLMVKVLNKNKASIVVIIDEVDSNNYGLGGESVHHLRQKN' A
#
# COMPACT_ATOMS: atom_id res chain seq x y z
N MET A 1 -2.04 -9.42 2.85
CA MET A 1 -1.21 -8.41 2.16
C MET A 1 0.28 -8.72 2.26
N ILE A 2 0.86 -8.83 3.48
CA ILE A 2 2.30 -9.07 3.70
C ILE A 2 2.82 -10.31 2.96
N GLU A 3 2.16 -11.46 3.17
CA GLU A 3 2.53 -12.72 2.53
C GLU A 3 2.48 -12.63 1.00
N GLY A 4 1.37 -12.11 0.46
CA GLY A 4 1.18 -11.99 -0.98
C GLY A 4 2.22 -11.09 -1.67
N VAL A 5 2.63 -9.98 -1.06
CA VAL A 5 3.71 -9.13 -1.60
C VAL A 5 5.06 -9.84 -1.51
N SER A 6 5.33 -10.54 -0.41
CA SER A 6 6.57 -11.31 -0.24
C SER A 6 6.68 -12.42 -1.28
N ASP A 7 5.58 -13.15 -1.54
CA ASP A 7 5.53 -14.19 -2.57
C ASP A 7 5.62 -13.64 -3.98
N LEU A 8 5.09 -12.44 -4.24
CA LEU A 8 5.24 -11.77 -5.52
C LEU A 8 6.72 -11.46 -5.82
N MET A 9 7.46 -10.97 -4.84
CA MET A 9 8.89 -10.69 -4.98
C MET A 9 9.72 -11.96 -5.21
N VAL A 10 9.35 -13.08 -4.57
CA VAL A 10 9.94 -14.39 -4.85
C VAL A 10 9.62 -14.81 -6.29
N LYS A 11 8.35 -14.73 -6.71
CA LYS A 11 7.91 -15.23 -8.01
C LYS A 11 8.48 -14.45 -9.20
N VAL A 12 8.55 -13.12 -9.11
CA VAL A 12 8.94 -12.25 -10.24
C VAL A 12 10.44 -11.99 -10.27
N LEU A 13 11.05 -11.78 -9.09
CA LEU A 13 12.44 -11.35 -8.97
C LEU A 13 13.35 -12.39 -8.33
N ASN A 14 12.83 -13.57 -8.00
CA ASN A 14 13.56 -14.66 -7.34
C ASN A 14 14.31 -14.22 -6.07
N LYS A 15 13.70 -13.32 -5.29
CA LYS A 15 14.26 -12.85 -4.02
C LYS A 15 14.13 -13.91 -2.92
N ASN A 16 15.05 -13.89 -1.95
CA ASN A 16 14.94 -14.72 -0.75
C ASN A 16 13.82 -14.18 0.17
N LYS A 17 12.79 -15.00 0.43
CA LYS A 17 11.63 -14.63 1.25
C LYS A 17 12.01 -14.20 2.67
N ALA A 18 13.05 -14.80 3.25
CA ALA A 18 13.47 -14.54 4.63
C ALA A 18 14.04 -13.12 4.84
N SER A 19 14.51 -12.46 3.78
CA SER A 19 15.09 -11.11 3.83
C SER A 19 14.13 -10.01 3.41
N ILE A 20 12.88 -10.33 3.11
CA ILE A 20 11.88 -9.34 2.69
C ILE A 20 11.27 -8.68 3.93
N VAL A 21 11.35 -7.36 3.98
CA VAL A 21 10.72 -6.54 5.02
C VAL A 21 9.53 -5.81 4.42
N VAL A 22 8.39 -5.86 5.11
CA VAL A 22 7.16 -5.16 4.73
C VAL A 22 6.75 -4.25 5.88
N ILE A 23 6.59 -2.96 5.59
CA ILE A 23 6.09 -1.94 6.53
C ILE A 23 4.73 -1.48 6.02
N ILE A 24 3.77 -1.31 6.93
CA ILE A 24 2.42 -0.85 6.61
C ILE A 24 2.14 0.37 7.47
N ASP A 25 1.93 1.51 6.80
CA ASP A 25 1.50 2.74 7.42
C ASP A 25 0.04 3.02 7.04
N GLU A 26 -0.79 3.23 8.04
CA GLU A 26 -2.18 3.66 7.85
C GLU A 26 -2.24 5.19 7.87
N VAL A 27 -2.76 5.78 6.79
CA VAL A 27 -2.90 7.23 6.66
C VAL A 27 -4.38 7.57 6.66
N ASP A 28 -4.77 8.52 7.52
CA ASP A 28 -6.14 9.01 7.57
C ASP A 28 -6.55 9.64 6.22
N SER A 29 -7.82 9.46 5.83
CA SER A 29 -8.34 9.96 4.56
C SER A 29 -8.31 11.49 4.39
N ASN A 30 -8.23 12.25 5.49
CA ASN A 30 -8.01 13.69 5.46
C ASN A 30 -6.56 14.06 5.16
N ASN A 31 -5.63 13.15 5.47
CA ASN A 31 -4.19 13.34 5.32
C ASN A 31 -3.64 12.72 4.02
N TYR A 32 -4.48 12.04 3.24
CA TYR A 32 -4.13 11.47 1.95
C TYR A 32 -4.75 12.28 0.81
N GLY A 33 -3.91 12.96 0.04
CA GLY A 33 -4.34 13.79 -1.09
C GLY A 33 -4.30 13.03 -2.42
N LEU A 34 -5.32 13.24 -3.26
CA LEU A 34 -5.39 12.73 -4.62
C LEU A 34 -6.00 13.80 -5.54
N GLY A 35 -5.28 14.18 -6.60
CA GLY A 35 -5.78 15.16 -7.58
C GLY A 35 -6.04 16.57 -7.01
N GLY A 36 -5.40 16.93 -5.90
CA GLY A 36 -5.59 18.23 -5.23
C GLY A 36 -6.70 18.25 -4.17
N GLU A 37 -7.41 17.14 -3.95
CA GLU A 37 -8.42 17.01 -2.90
C GLU A 37 -8.04 15.91 -1.90
N SER A 38 -8.54 15.99 -0.67
CA SER A 38 -8.41 14.88 0.29
C SER A 38 -9.29 13.71 -0.13
N VAL A 39 -8.85 12.49 0.13
CA VAL A 39 -9.65 11.28 -0.12
C VAL A 39 -10.97 11.34 0.66
N HIS A 40 -11.01 11.99 1.81
CA HIS A 40 -12.24 12.26 2.56
C HIS A 40 -13.30 13.01 1.72
N HIS A 41 -12.91 14.13 1.09
CA HIS A 41 -13.82 14.90 0.23
C HIS A 41 -14.25 14.09 -1.00
N LEU A 42 -13.31 13.38 -1.65
CA LEU A 42 -13.61 12.57 -2.82
C LEU A 42 -14.64 11.47 -2.53
N ARG A 43 -14.56 10.83 -1.36
CA ARG A 43 -15.49 9.77 -0.96
C ARG A 43 -16.91 10.27 -0.66
N GLN A 44 -17.08 11.55 -0.30
CA GLN A 44 -18.40 12.14 -0.03
C GLN A 44 -19.13 12.65 -1.27
N LYS A 45 -18.43 12.74 -2.41
CA LYS A 45 -19.01 13.23 -3.67
C LYS A 45 -19.87 12.17 -4.39
N ASN A 46 -19.90 10.92 -3.90
CA ASN A 46 -20.65 9.79 -4.47
C ASN A 46 -21.80 9.36 -3.56
#